data_AF-A0A5C2RNT1-F1
#
_entry.id   AF-A0A5C2RNT1-F1
#
_cell.length_a   1.000
_cell.length_b   1.000
_cell.length_c   1.000
_cell.angle_alpha   90.00
_cell.angle_beta   90.00
_cell.angle_gamma   90.00
#
_symmetry.space_group_name_H-M   'P 1'
#
loop_
_entity.id
_entity.type
_entity.pdbx_description
1 polymer ?
#
loop_
_entity_poly.entity_id
_entity_poly.type
_entity_poly.pdbx_seq_one_letter_code
_entity_poly.pdbx_strand_id
1 'polypeptide(L)'
;LSHSIARMVTDLDHTCHQSVDPPNSVSLPVIQEVQTGRRGRPAKHIDRTFLQHALHMRSPTAVARLLNCSTQHVRRQALKHGLVPPGPPVFVNVHNPDGSTTRHHRTVTAPVSTLTDHQLDALVSHILTVFPHFGRRMIRGHLVSL
;
A
#
# COMPACT_ATOMS: atom_id res chain seq x y z
N LEU A 1 -19.08 -2.42 -54.16
CA LEU A 1 -19.40 -2.04 -52.76
C LEU A 1 -19.85 -3.24 -51.93
N SER A 2 -20.83 -4.02 -52.38
CA SER A 2 -21.32 -5.25 -51.71
C SER A 2 -20.21 -6.26 -51.32
N HIS A 3 -19.21 -6.44 -52.18
CA HIS A 3 -18.10 -7.37 -51.91
C HIS A 3 -17.17 -6.93 -50.76
N SER A 4 -17.08 -5.62 -50.48
CA SER A 4 -16.22 -5.07 -49.41
C SER A 4 -16.85 -5.25 -48.03
N ILE A 5 -18.18 -5.12 -47.95
CA ILE A 5 -18.92 -5.31 -46.70
C ILE A 5 -18.89 -6.78 -46.29
N ALA A 6 -19.08 -7.70 -47.23
CA ALA A 6 -19.02 -9.14 -46.96
C ALA A 6 -17.66 -9.55 -46.37
N ARG A 7 -16.55 -9.00 -46.89
CA ARG A 7 -15.20 -9.25 -46.35
C ARG A 7 -15.00 -8.71 -44.94
N MET A 8 -15.47 -7.50 -44.65
CA MET A 8 -15.38 -6.95 -43.29
C MET A 8 -16.17 -7.79 -42.27
N VAL A 9 -17.35 -8.30 -42.65
CA VAL A 9 -18.16 -9.16 -41.77
C VAL A 9 -17.43 -10.48 -41.51
N THR A 10 -16.86 -11.13 -42.54
CA THR A 10 -16.10 -12.37 -42.34
C THR A 10 -14.84 -12.17 -41.50
N ASP A 11 -14.14 -11.04 -41.67
CA ASP A 11 -12.94 -10.72 -40.87
C ASP A 11 -13.32 -10.47 -39.40
N LEU A 12 -14.44 -9.78 -39.14
CA LEU A 12 -14.94 -9.58 -37.78
C LEU A 12 -15.36 -10.90 -37.12
N ASP A 13 -16.09 -11.76 -37.83
CA ASP A 13 -16.46 -13.09 -37.33
C ASP A 13 -15.23 -13.93 -37.02
N HIS A 14 -14.24 -13.93 -37.91
CA HIS A 14 -12.99 -14.63 -37.72
C HIS A 14 -12.21 -14.12 -36.50
N THR A 15 -12.14 -12.79 -36.34
CA THR A 15 -11.48 -12.15 -35.19
C THR A 15 -12.21 -12.48 -33.88
N CYS A 16 -13.54 -12.51 -33.91
CA CYS A 16 -14.36 -12.87 -32.77
C CYS A 16 -14.07 -14.32 -32.32
N HIS A 17 -13.99 -15.25 -33.28
CA HIS A 17 -13.70 -16.67 -33.03
C HIS A 17 -12.25 -16.89 -32.55
N GLN A 18 -11.27 -16.19 -33.14
CA GLN A 18 -9.87 -16.23 -32.68
C GLN A 18 -9.70 -15.72 -31.24
N SER A 19 -10.56 -14.80 -30.77
CA SER A 19 -10.49 -14.30 -29.39
C SER A 19 -11.03 -15.29 -28.34
N VAL A 20 -11.80 -16.29 -28.78
CA VAL A 20 -12.40 -17.32 -27.92
C VAL A 20 -11.48 -18.53 -27.77
N ASP A 21 -10.49 -18.69 -28.66
CA ASP A 21 -9.51 -19.76 -28.52
C ASP A 21 -8.77 -19.62 -27.17
N PRO A 22 -8.72 -20.68 -26.35
CA PRO A 22 -7.97 -20.64 -25.11
C PRO A 22 -6.52 -20.28 -25.45
N PRO A 23 -5.87 -19.39 -24.68
CA PRO A 23 -4.51 -18.97 -24.99
C PRO A 23 -3.61 -20.20 -25.09
N ASN A 24 -3.07 -20.45 -26.28
CA ASN A 24 -2.17 -21.57 -26.55
C ASN A 24 -0.86 -21.47 -25.75
N SER A 25 -0.60 -20.33 -25.11
CA SER A 25 0.53 -20.12 -24.22
C SER A 25 0.13 -20.28 -22.75
N VAL A 26 0.95 -21.03 -22.01
CA VAL A 26 0.86 -21.08 -20.55
C VAL A 26 1.03 -19.64 -20.04
N SER A 27 0.01 -19.13 -19.35
CA SER A 27 0.08 -17.81 -18.73
C SER A 27 1.34 -17.75 -17.85
N LEU A 28 2.25 -16.82 -18.15
CA LEU A 28 3.47 -16.66 -17.37
C LEU A 28 3.07 -16.43 -15.91
N PRO A 29 3.46 -17.29 -14.97
CA PRO A 29 3.05 -17.16 -13.59
C PRO A 29 3.70 -15.92 -13.00
N VAL A 30 2.92 -14.83 -12.93
CA VAL A 30 3.32 -13.54 -12.34
C VAL A 30 3.72 -13.71 -10.87
N ILE A 31 3.07 -14.66 -10.19
CA ILE A 31 3.37 -15.05 -8.81
C ILE A 31 3.81 -16.50 -8.81
N GLN A 32 5.00 -16.75 -8.26
CA GLN A 32 5.53 -18.10 -8.06
C GLN A 32 5.56 -18.40 -6.57
N GLU A 33 5.01 -19.54 -6.16
CA GLU A 33 5.15 -20.01 -4.79
C GLU A 33 6.46 -20.78 -4.66
N VAL A 34 7.41 -20.22 -3.90
CA VAL A 34 8.71 -20.83 -3.67
C VAL A 34 8.64 -21.67 -2.40
N GLN A 35 8.74 -22.99 -2.57
CA GLN A 35 8.87 -23.93 -1.46
C GLN A 35 10.35 -24.03 -1.06
N THR A 36 10.66 -23.68 0.19
CA THR A 36 12.06 -23.67 0.69
C THR A 36 12.43 -24.93 1.48
N GLY A 37 11.50 -25.89 1.62
CA GLY A 37 11.66 -27.08 2.45
C GLY A 37 11.64 -26.83 3.97
N ARG A 38 11.53 -25.58 4.41
CA ARG A 38 11.45 -25.21 5.84
C ARG A 38 10.00 -25.16 6.31
N ARG A 39 9.76 -25.47 7.59
CA ARG A 39 8.44 -25.35 8.22
C ARG A 39 7.95 -23.89 8.14
N GLY A 40 6.80 -23.66 7.50
CA GLY A 40 6.18 -22.34 7.36
C GLY A 40 5.35 -22.21 6.08
N ARG A 41 4.65 -21.08 5.94
CA ARG A 41 3.90 -20.76 4.72
C ARG A 41 4.88 -20.50 3.55
N PRO A 42 4.70 -21.12 2.36
CA PRO A 42 5.52 -20.84 1.19
C PRO A 42 5.59 -19.35 0.86
N ALA A 43 6.76 -18.88 0.45
CA ALA A 43 6.95 -17.49 0.08
C ALA A 43 6.40 -17.26 -1.33
N LYS A 44 5.56 -16.24 -1.49
CA LYS A 44 5.12 -15.77 -2.80
C LYS A 44 6.18 -14.84 -3.38
N HIS A 45 6.69 -15.16 -4.56
CA HIS A 45 7.62 -14.34 -5.32
C HIS A 45 6.87 -13.66 -6.46
N ILE A 46 7.02 -12.35 -6.61
CA ILE A 46 6.43 -11.60 -7.73
C ILE A 46 7.56 -11.28 -8.70
N ASP A 47 7.32 -11.53 -10.00
CA ASP A 47 8.29 -11.17 -11.03
C ASP A 47 8.64 -9.67 -10.97
N ARG A 48 9.94 -9.36 -11.09
CA ARG A 48 10.45 -7.99 -10.95
C ARG A 48 9.94 -7.09 -12.08
N THR A 49 9.96 -7.58 -13.33
CA THR A 49 9.60 -6.78 -14.50
C THR A 49 8.11 -6.44 -14.48
N PHE A 50 7.27 -7.43 -14.15
CA PHE A 50 5.85 -7.21 -13.93
C PHE A 50 5.60 -6.21 -12.81
N LEU A 51 6.24 -6.39 -11.65
CA LEU A 51 6.00 -5.52 -10.49
C LEU A 51 6.41 -4.07 -10.77
N GLN A 52 7.54 -3.87 -11.47
CA GLN A 52 7.99 -2.54 -11.89
C GLN A 52 6.97 -1.86 -12.81
N HIS A 53 6.50 -2.55 -13.84
CA HIS A 53 5.51 -2.01 -14.77
C HIS A 53 4.16 -1.75 -14.07
N ALA A 54 3.72 -2.67 -13.20
CA ALA A 54 2.48 -2.53 -12.46
C ALA A 54 2.50 -1.35 -11.48
N LEU A 55 3.62 -1.12 -10.79
CA LEU A 55 3.79 0.03 -9.88
C LEU A 55 3.89 1.37 -10.62
N HIS A 56 4.33 1.37 -11.88
CA HIS A 56 4.32 2.58 -12.71
C HIS A 56 2.90 3.00 -13.10
N MET A 57 2.01 2.04 -13.36
CA MET A 57 0.64 2.31 -13.81
C MET A 57 -0.39 2.40 -12.68
N ARG A 58 -0.15 1.74 -11.55
CA ARG A 58 -1.16 1.54 -10.49
C ARG A 58 -0.58 1.71 -9.10
N SER A 59 -1.42 2.13 -8.15
CA SER A 59 -1.02 2.20 -6.74
C SER A 59 -0.75 0.80 -6.17
N PRO A 60 0.13 0.66 -5.14
CA PRO A 60 0.41 -0.62 -4.51
C PRO A 60 -0.83 -1.37 -4.03
N THR A 61 -1.88 -0.64 -3.60
CA THR A 61 -3.17 -1.20 -3.18
C THR A 61 -3.95 -1.81 -4.35
N ALA A 62 -3.90 -1.19 -5.53
CA ALA A 62 -4.52 -1.75 -6.73
C ALA A 62 -3.76 -2.97 -7.25
N VAL A 63 -2.42 -2.95 -7.20
CA VAL A 63 -1.57 -4.10 -7.54
C VAL A 63 -1.85 -5.28 -6.59
N ALA A 64 -1.97 -5.02 -5.29
CA ALA A 64 -2.28 -6.04 -4.30
C ALA A 64 -3.62 -6.74 -4.55
N ARG A 65 -4.67 -5.96 -4.90
CA ARG A 65 -5.98 -6.50 -5.27
C ARG A 65 -5.91 -7.36 -6.54
N LEU A 66 -5.18 -6.90 -7.56
CA LEU A 66 -4.99 -7.64 -8.81
C LEU A 66 -4.30 -9.00 -8.58
N LEU A 67 -3.29 -9.02 -7.71
CA LEU A 67 -2.49 -10.20 -7.39
C LEU A 67 -3.06 -11.06 -6.25
N ASN A 68 -4.24 -10.69 -5.71
CA ASN A 68 -4.85 -11.30 -4.54
C ASN A 68 -3.85 -11.53 -3.38
N CYS A 69 -3.07 -10.48 -3.05
CA CYS A 69 -2.11 -10.49 -1.95
C CYS A 69 -2.22 -9.22 -1.08
N SER A 70 -1.49 -9.18 0.04
CA SER A 70 -1.52 -7.98 0.90
C SER A 70 -0.67 -6.85 0.33
N THR A 71 -1.08 -5.60 0.58
CA THR A 71 -0.31 -4.41 0.20
C THR A 71 1.09 -4.40 0.79
N GLN A 72 1.24 -4.92 2.01
CA GLN A 72 2.52 -5.10 2.67
C GLN A 72 3.42 -6.09 1.92
N HIS A 73 2.85 -7.15 1.32
CA HIS A 73 3.61 -8.10 0.53
C HIS A 73 4.15 -7.46 -0.76
N VAL A 74 3.29 -6.72 -1.48
CA VAL A 74 3.70 -5.96 -2.68
C VAL A 74 4.83 -4.98 -2.33
N ARG A 75 4.68 -4.20 -1.25
CA ARG A 75 5.72 -3.28 -0.79
C ARG A 75 7.02 -4.00 -0.42
N ARG A 76 6.94 -5.14 0.28
CA ARG A 76 8.11 -5.93 0.66
C ARG A 76 8.86 -6.47 -0.56
N GLN A 77 8.14 -6.95 -1.58
CA GLN A 77 8.76 -7.39 -2.83
C GLN A 77 9.36 -6.22 -3.60
N ALA A 78 8.68 -5.06 -3.64
CA ALA A 78 9.21 -3.86 -4.28
C ALA A 78 10.51 -3.38 -3.62
N LEU A 79 10.58 -3.40 -2.28
CA LEU A 79 11.81 -3.13 -1.52
C LEU A 79 12.90 -4.14 -1.83
N LYS A 80 12.57 -5.45 -1.84
CA LYS A 80 13.53 -6.52 -2.15
C LYS A 80 14.14 -6.39 -3.54
N HIS A 81 13.34 -5.96 -4.52
CA HIS A 81 13.78 -5.72 -5.90
C HIS A 81 14.41 -4.34 -6.12
N GLY A 82 14.51 -3.49 -5.09
CA GLY A 82 15.06 -2.14 -5.19
C GLY A 82 14.20 -1.16 -6.02
N LEU A 83 12.91 -1.46 -6.19
CA LEU A 83 11.97 -0.62 -6.96
C LEU A 83 11.43 0.56 -6.15
N VAL A 84 11.45 0.46 -4.83
CA VAL A 84 10.98 1.49 -3.90
C VAL A 84 12.07 1.69 -2.85
N PRO A 85 12.42 2.93 -2.47
CA PRO A 85 13.39 3.16 -1.40
C PRO A 85 12.81 2.73 -0.04
N PRO A 86 13.66 2.29 0.92
CA PRO A 86 13.23 2.07 2.28
C PRO A 86 12.63 3.35 2.87
N GLY A 87 11.56 3.19 3.66
CA GLY A 87 10.97 4.33 4.37
C GLY A 87 11.92 4.87 5.44
N PRO A 88 11.76 6.12 5.88
CA PRO A 88 12.53 6.66 6.98
C PRO A 88 12.29 5.81 8.25
N PRO A 89 13.28 5.73 9.15
CA PRO A 89 13.12 5.02 10.40
C PRO A 89 11.96 5.62 11.22
N VAL A 90 11.11 4.74 11.77
CA VAL A 90 9.98 5.13 12.62
C VAL A 90 10.46 5.65 13.98
N PHE A 91 11.60 5.15 14.44
CA PHE A 91 12.22 5.58 15.69
C PHE A 91 13.60 6.16 15.41
N VAL A 92 13.83 7.37 15.90
CA VAL A 92 15.13 8.03 15.84
C VAL A 92 15.56 8.30 17.28
N ASN A 93 16.73 7.79 17.66
CA ASN A 93 17.34 8.12 18.94
C ASN A 93 18.17 9.39 18.74
N VAL A 94 17.87 10.44 19.50
CA VAL A 94 18.61 11.71 19.50
C VAL A 94 19.43 11.78 20.77
N HIS A 95 20.74 11.95 20.61
CA HIS A 95 21.67 12.18 21.71
C HIS A 95 21.67 13.67 22.03
N ASN A 96 21.29 13.99 23.25
CA ASN A 96 21.26 15.34 23.76
C ASN A 96 22.65 15.73 24.31
N PRO A 97 22.98 17.03 24.38
CA PRO A 97 24.27 17.50 24.89
C PRO A 97 24.51 17.19 26.38
N ASP A 98 23.45 16.87 27.13
CA ASP A 98 23.50 16.44 28.54
C ASP A 98 23.87 14.95 28.71
N GLY A 99 24.09 14.22 27.61
CA GLY A 99 24.37 12.79 27.61
C GLY A 99 23.12 11.89 27.67
N SER A 100 21.92 12.47 27.75
CA SER A 100 20.67 11.71 27.69
C SER A 100 20.35 11.28 26.24
N THR A 101 19.57 10.20 26.09
CA THR A 101 19.08 9.74 24.79
C THR A 101 17.57 9.83 24.76
N THR A 102 17.02 10.62 23.84
CA THR A 102 15.57 10.73 23.64
C THR A 102 15.16 9.95 22.40
N ARG A 103 14.12 9.12 22.52
CA ARG A 103 13.56 8.35 21.41
C ARG A 103 12.41 9.13 20.80
N HIS A 104 12.64 9.70 19.62
CA HIS A 104 11.59 10.34 18.83
C HIS A 104 10.86 9.31 17.98
N HIS A 105 9.54 9.25 18.13
CA HIS A 105 8.67 8.48 17.26
C HIS A 105 8.21 9.37 16.10
N ARG A 106 8.60 9.01 14.88
CA ARG A 106 8.14 9.69 13.66
C ARG A 106 6.89 8.99 13.14
N THR A 107 5.76 9.66 13.25
CA THR A 107 4.50 9.19 12.65
C THR A 107 4.57 9.38 11.13
N VAL A 108 4.35 8.31 10.37
CA VAL A 108 4.39 8.34 8.89
C VAL A 108 3.01 8.65 8.29
N THR A 109 1.97 8.75 9.13
CA THR A 109 0.64 9.17 8.69
C THR A 109 0.65 10.66 8.37
N ALA A 110 -0.10 11.06 7.34
CA ALA A 110 -0.38 12.46 7.08
C ALA A 110 -0.89 13.15 8.36
N PRO A 111 -0.60 14.45 8.57
CA PRO A 111 -1.13 15.17 9.70
C PRO A 111 -2.66 15.03 9.69
N VAL A 112 -3.19 14.40 10.73
CA VAL A 112 -4.63 14.15 10.87
C VAL A 112 -5.35 15.43 11.29
N SER A 113 -4.59 16.41 11.79
CA SER A 113 -5.09 17.70 12.24
C SER A 113 -4.17 18.83 11.75
N THR A 114 -4.77 19.99 11.48
CA THR A 114 -4.08 21.25 11.22
C THR A 114 -3.70 22.00 12.50
N LEU A 115 -4.12 21.49 13.67
CA LEU A 115 -3.81 22.10 14.95
C LEU A 115 -2.31 22.02 15.24
N THR A 116 -1.74 23.14 15.66
CA THR A 116 -0.39 23.16 16.20
C THR A 116 -0.35 22.53 17.59
N ASP A 117 0.82 22.09 18.04
CA ASP A 117 0.98 21.50 19.37
C ASP A 117 0.50 22.46 20.48
N HIS A 118 0.79 23.76 20.35
CA HIS A 118 0.31 24.77 21.30
C HIS A 118 -1.23 24.90 21.30
N GLN A 119 -1.88 24.81 20.13
CA GLN A 119 -3.34 24.82 20.05
C GLN A 119 -3.95 23.55 20.64
N LEU A 120 -3.31 22.40 20.43
CA LEU A 120 -3.73 21.14 21.03
C LEU A 120 -3.60 21.17 22.56
N ASP A 121 -2.48 21.67 23.08
CA ASP A 121 -2.26 21.81 24.52
C ASP A 121 -3.26 22.78 25.16
N ALA A 122 -3.56 23.90 24.50
CA ALA A 122 -4.58 24.84 24.94
C ALA A 122 -5.98 24.19 24.99
N LEU A 123 -6.34 23.39 23.99
CA LEU A 123 -7.61 22.64 23.96
C LEU A 123 -7.67 21.58 25.07
N VAL A 124 -6.60 20.80 25.25
CA VAL A 124 -6.53 19.78 26.31
C VAL A 124 -6.61 20.43 27.69
N SER A 125 -5.89 21.53 27.90
CA SER A 125 -5.95 22.32 29.14
C SER A 125 -7.38 22.81 29.39
N HIS A 126 -8.05 23.38 28.38
CA HIS A 126 -9.44 23.82 28.48
C HIS A 126 -10.41 22.68 28.81
N ILE A 127 -10.26 21.50 28.19
CA ILE A 127 -11.09 20.33 28.52
C ILE A 127 -10.89 19.91 29.98
N LEU A 128 -9.64 19.95 30.48
CA LEU A 128 -9.32 19.58 31.85
C LEU A 128 -9.76 20.63 32.88
N THR A 129 -9.86 21.91 32.52
CA THR A 129 -10.43 22.91 33.42
C THR A 129 -11.94 22.77 33.55
N VAL A 130 -12.64 22.44 32.46
CA VAL A 130 -14.10 22.22 32.48
C VAL A 130 -14.44 20.86 33.13
N PHE A 131 -13.65 19.83 32.86
CA PHE A 131 -13.87 18.46 33.34
C PHE A 131 -12.59 17.86 33.95
N PRO A 132 -12.23 18.23 35.19
CA PRO A 132 -10.95 17.84 35.80
C PRO A 132 -10.80 16.33 36.02
N HIS A 133 -11.89 15.57 35.97
CA HIS A 133 -11.90 14.12 36.21
C HIS A 133 -11.97 13.33 34.90
N PHE A 134 -11.84 13.98 33.74
CA PHE A 134 -11.82 13.29 32.46
C PHE A 134 -10.56 12.44 32.32
N GLY A 135 -10.75 11.12 32.37
CA GLY A 135 -9.71 10.17 31.96
C GLY A 135 -9.43 10.27 30.46
N ARG A 136 -8.27 9.75 30.05
CA ARG A 136 -7.78 9.76 28.66
C ARG A 136 -8.81 9.33 27.59
N ARG A 137 -9.70 8.39 27.91
CA ARG A 137 -10.78 7.94 27.00
C ARG A 137 -11.83 9.02 26.75
N MET A 138 -12.21 9.77 27.78
CA MET A 138 -13.21 10.85 27.69
C MET A 138 -12.66 12.05 26.92
N ILE A 139 -11.40 12.42 27.19
CA ILE A 139 -10.70 13.48 26.43
C ILE A 139 -10.66 13.11 24.94
N ARG A 140 -10.30 11.86 24.61
CA ARG A 140 -10.31 11.39 23.22
C ARG A 140 -11.70 11.49 22.59
N GLY A 141 -12.75 11.11 23.30
CA GLY A 141 -14.13 11.22 22.81
C GLY A 141 -14.52 12.66 22.50
N HIS A 142 -14.23 13.58 23.42
CA HIS A 142 -14.52 15.00 23.25
C HIS A 142 -13.72 15.63 22.10
N LEU A 143 -12.47 15.22 21.89
CA LEU A 143 -11.66 15.68 20.77
C LEU A 143 -12.14 15.14 19.41
N VAL A 144 -12.81 13.99 19.38
CA VAL A 144 -13.38 13.42 18.15
C VAL A 144 -14.75 14.03 17.81
N SER A 145 -15.46 14.57 18.80
CA SER A 145 -16.76 15.25 18.59
C SER A 145 -16.64 16.72 18.18
N LEU A 146 -15.46 17.33 18.33
CA LEU A 146 -15.14 18.67 17.85
C LEU A 146 -14.79 18.63 16.36
#